data_AF-A0A9P9E7M0-F1
#
_entry.id   AF-A0A9P9E7M0-F1
#
_cell.length_a   1.000
_cell.length_b   1.000
_cell.length_c   1.000
_cell.angle_alpha   90.00
_cell.angle_beta   90.00
_cell.angle_gamma   90.00
#
_symmetry.space_group_name_H-M   'P 1'
#
loop_
_entity.id
_entity.type
_entity.pdbx_description
1 polymer ?
#
loop_
_entity_poly.entity_id
_entity_poly.type
_entity_poly.pdbx_seq_one_letter_code
_entity_poly.pdbx_strand_id
1 'polypeptide(L)'
;MFKHFSIHIPITSAEPNHVDGIDGSTRYYVNLSSGSALGVEVSSRSFVHLKGELFSFLVPARYSHLYPAINTNPGYIIMSTPGMLAVTMQPKTGLSLDQFHEWYNNEHGPTRLRLPQIFTNGLRFKATDGQEPTFLAAYDVTSMSHLDTETYLTLRANRSPREAETIGQVDVKRFFFDLVHTKEAAQFVPLEKLTDAEAEGIQTTFVNIELKDVEGAAEQYQKWLVEEHIPMLAKVPGWLRSRVFKTSYLEGTAKTAYYAFHDYAKENGQGGPEHKASMDTPWRTKVFDKYVASKGRRTYSLFYVFGPAPRELSSLSKLPSAAGFTSADSKNTTIPGSDAAVNSYVTTADSLEIPYRLEGNSEPGAPTVAFSNSLLTSLNMWDPFVEILKRERPDLRILRYDTRGRHAVPQPPVAATLDTLAADLREILDALRITKLHALIGVSMGGATTLNFAINYPERLEKFIACDFNTTSSPANTQAWKERTAIAEEDGGKGIAKLAEQTVPRWFHPGTMEKPEIVNWITGQVATNSVEGFKYSCTALWDYDLKPKMGGVAVPALLVVGDSDAKGALVKAMDGFKGLLGSNGAELKIVPNAGHLPMCEDPQAFWEAVRDFV
;
A
#
# COMPACT_ATOMS: atom_id res chain seq x y z
N MET A 1 10.84 -25.75 45.00
CA MET A 1 11.25 -24.42 45.53
C MET A 1 12.70 -24.23 45.08
N PHE A 2 13.09 -23.33 44.19
CA PHE A 2 12.84 -21.88 44.17
C PHE A 2 12.87 -21.29 42.75
N LYS A 3 12.26 -20.09 42.68
CA LYS A 3 12.05 -19.10 41.62
C LYS A 3 13.19 -18.85 40.62
N HIS A 4 12.84 -18.69 39.34
CA HIS A 4 13.62 -17.97 38.34
C HIS A 4 13.59 -16.46 38.61
N PHE A 5 14.73 -15.79 38.48
CA PHE A 5 14.83 -14.34 38.29
C PHE A 5 15.48 -14.10 36.92
N SER A 6 14.78 -13.37 36.05
CA SER A 6 15.35 -12.78 34.84
C SER A 6 15.61 -11.30 35.11
N ILE A 7 16.86 -10.86 34.97
CA ILE A 7 17.23 -9.45 34.97
C ILE A 7 17.42 -9.04 33.51
N HIS A 8 16.64 -8.06 33.04
CA HIS A 8 16.89 -7.35 31.78
C HIS A 8 17.71 -6.10 32.09
N ILE A 9 18.84 -5.94 31.40
CA ILE A 9 19.63 -4.69 31.41
C ILE A 9 19.47 -4.07 30.02
N PRO A 10 18.95 -2.83 29.90
CA PRO A 10 18.90 -2.12 28.62
C PRO A 10 20.27 -1.53 28.28
N ILE A 11 20.66 -1.61 27.00
CA ILE A 11 21.84 -0.89 26.48
C ILE A 11 21.45 0.59 26.31
N THR A 12 22.01 1.46 27.13
CA THR A 12 21.90 2.92 27.01
C THR A 12 23.14 3.49 26.32
N SER A 13 22.92 4.24 25.23
CA SER A 13 23.78 5.27 24.60
C SER A 13 25.29 5.01 24.49
N ALA A 14 25.81 4.92 23.26
CA ALA A 14 27.23 5.10 22.97
C ALA A 14 27.49 6.57 22.59
N GLU A 15 28.21 7.33 23.44
CA GLU A 15 28.81 8.60 23.04
C GLU A 15 30.26 8.36 22.55
N PRO A 16 30.73 9.04 21.49
CA PRO A 16 32.09 8.90 21.00
C PRO A 16 33.06 9.76 21.81
N ASN A 17 34.00 9.13 22.52
CA ASN A 17 35.15 9.83 23.07
C ASN A 17 36.24 9.98 21.99
N HIS A 18 36.49 11.20 21.54
CA HIS A 18 37.60 11.55 20.65
C HIS A 18 38.93 11.52 21.43
N VAL A 19 39.91 10.75 20.97
CA VAL A 19 41.32 10.90 21.36
C VAL A 19 42.16 10.82 20.09
N ASP A 20 42.85 11.91 19.77
CA ASP A 20 43.72 12.01 18.59
C ASP A 20 44.99 11.17 18.77
N GLY A 21 45.18 10.17 17.92
CA GLY A 21 46.42 9.43 17.73
C GLY A 21 47.20 9.94 16.51
N ILE A 22 48.53 9.98 16.61
CA ILE A 22 49.47 10.67 15.71
C ILE A 22 49.64 10.02 14.30
N ASP A 23 48.76 9.13 13.85
CA ASP A 23 48.85 8.50 12.51
C ASP A 23 47.56 8.48 11.66
N GLY A 24 46.50 9.18 12.08
CA GLY A 24 45.26 9.28 11.30
C GLY A 24 44.38 8.02 11.33
N SER A 25 44.58 7.11 12.29
CA SER A 25 43.65 6.02 12.58
C SER A 25 42.62 6.41 13.67
N THR A 26 41.34 6.11 13.45
CA THR A 26 40.27 6.26 14.47
C THR A 26 40.03 4.91 15.16
N ARG A 27 40.17 4.85 16.50
CA ARG A 27 39.90 3.63 17.29
C ARG A 27 38.56 3.72 18.01
N TYR A 28 37.73 2.70 17.88
CA TYR A 28 36.49 2.55 18.63
C TYR A 28 36.68 1.55 19.78
N TYR A 29 36.32 1.93 21.00
CA TYR A 29 36.33 1.04 22.16
C TYR A 29 34.90 0.80 22.64
N VAL A 30 34.47 -0.46 22.70
CA VAL A 30 33.22 -0.88 23.35
C VAL A 30 33.58 -1.42 24.72
N ASN A 31 33.06 -0.79 25.78
CA ASN A 31 33.32 -1.20 27.14
C ASN A 31 32.32 -2.30 27.53
N LEU A 32 32.79 -3.56 27.61
CA LEU A 32 32.01 -4.65 28.17
C LEU A 32 32.27 -4.71 29.68
N SER A 33 31.21 -4.75 30.49
CA SER A 33 31.28 -4.78 31.97
C SER A 33 31.84 -6.09 32.57
N SER A 34 32.73 -6.76 31.85
CA SER A 34 33.47 -7.93 32.28
C SER A 34 34.91 -7.89 31.73
N GLY A 35 35.66 -6.86 32.11
CA GLY A 35 37.13 -6.87 32.26
C GLY A 35 38.03 -7.31 31.09
N SER A 36 37.52 -7.43 29.86
CA SER A 36 38.29 -7.94 28.71
C SER A 36 38.08 -7.03 27.51
N ALA A 37 39.08 -6.22 27.16
CA ALA A 37 39.03 -5.37 25.97
C ALA A 37 39.39 -6.19 24.72
N LEU A 38 38.49 -6.25 23.73
CA LEU A 38 38.79 -6.74 22.38
C LEU A 38 39.06 -5.50 21.50
N GLY A 39 40.30 -5.29 21.08
CA GLY A 39 40.64 -4.23 20.12
C GLY A 39 40.45 -4.72 18.69
N VAL A 40 39.70 -3.98 17.88
CA VAL A 40 39.61 -4.18 16.43
C VAL A 40 40.28 -2.99 15.75
N GLU A 41 41.31 -3.26 14.96
CA GLU A 41 42.06 -2.26 14.20
C GLU A 41 41.64 -2.33 12.73
N VAL A 42 41.13 -1.23 12.17
CA VAL A 42 40.73 -1.15 10.76
C VAL A 42 41.58 -0.06 10.13
N SER A 43 42.49 -0.42 9.21
CA SER A 43 43.26 0.55 8.44
C SER A 43 42.61 0.81 7.08
N SER A 44 42.47 2.09 6.73
CA SER A 44 41.93 2.55 5.46
C SER A 44 43.05 2.62 4.42
N ARG A 45 43.03 1.71 3.42
CA ARG A 45 43.40 1.92 2.00
C ARG A 45 43.64 0.59 1.30
N SER A 46 42.75 0.22 0.37
CA SER A 46 43.05 -0.25 -1.01
C SER A 46 41.93 -1.14 -1.56
N PHE A 47 41.45 -0.81 -2.76
CA PHE A 47 40.62 -1.66 -3.61
C PHE A 47 41.38 -2.95 -3.97
N VAL A 48 40.78 -4.12 -3.74
CA VAL A 48 41.20 -5.38 -4.37
C VAL A 48 39.97 -6.19 -4.77
N HIS A 49 39.85 -6.45 -6.07
CA HIS A 49 38.95 -7.40 -6.69
C HIS A 49 39.58 -8.80 -6.54
N LEU A 50 38.98 -9.74 -5.80
CA LEU A 50 39.42 -11.14 -5.77
C LEU A 50 38.25 -12.12 -5.69
N LYS A 51 38.31 -13.10 -6.60
CA LYS A 51 37.46 -14.28 -6.74
C LYS A 51 37.66 -15.24 -5.56
N GLY A 52 36.55 -15.82 -5.09
CA GLY A 52 36.42 -17.14 -4.45
C GLY A 52 37.39 -17.51 -3.31
N GLU A 53 36.90 -17.55 -2.07
CA GLU A 53 37.02 -18.68 -1.13
C GLU A 53 36.35 -18.34 0.23
N LEU A 54 35.81 -19.38 0.90
CA LEU A 54 35.01 -19.32 2.13
C LEU A 54 35.84 -18.97 3.38
N PHE A 55 35.23 -18.25 4.34
CA PHE A 55 35.66 -18.24 5.74
C PHE A 55 34.58 -18.79 6.66
N SER A 56 34.92 -19.83 7.40
CA SER A 56 34.11 -20.46 8.46
C SER A 56 34.56 -19.99 9.85
N PHE A 57 33.65 -19.45 10.65
CA PHE A 57 33.89 -19.17 12.08
C PHE A 57 33.45 -20.35 12.94
N LEU A 58 34.37 -20.85 13.79
CA LEU A 58 34.14 -21.88 14.81
C LEU A 58 33.57 -21.25 16.09
N VAL A 59 32.46 -21.79 16.62
CA VAL A 59 31.91 -21.47 17.95
C VAL A 59 32.38 -22.51 18.97
N PRO A 60 32.83 -22.15 20.20
CA PRO A 60 33.30 -23.10 21.19
C PRO A 60 32.16 -23.94 21.80
N ALA A 61 32.38 -25.25 21.92
CA ALA A 61 31.42 -26.22 22.43
C ALA A 61 31.32 -26.20 23.96
N ARG A 62 30.25 -25.63 24.52
CA ARG A 62 29.80 -25.89 25.90
C ARG A 62 28.28 -25.72 26.14
N TYR A 63 27.40 -25.99 25.18
CA TYR A 63 25.93 -26.05 25.44
C TYR A 63 25.16 -26.99 24.49
N SER A 64 25.68 -28.20 24.23
CA SER A 64 25.13 -29.16 23.24
C SER A 64 23.98 -30.06 23.75
N HIS A 65 23.35 -29.77 24.89
CA HIS A 65 22.38 -30.71 25.52
C HIS A 65 20.97 -30.17 25.78
N LEU A 66 20.56 -29.05 25.16
CA LEU A 66 19.21 -28.47 25.39
C LEU A 66 18.36 -28.19 24.13
N TYR A 67 18.72 -28.70 22.96
CA TYR A 67 17.89 -28.58 21.74
C TYR A 67 17.92 -29.88 20.93
N PRO A 68 16.79 -30.38 20.39
CA PRO A 68 16.83 -31.42 19.37
C PRO A 68 17.54 -30.86 18.14
N ALA A 69 18.47 -31.64 17.59
CA ALA A 69 19.44 -31.26 16.58
C ALA A 69 18.87 -30.43 15.42
N ILE A 70 19.36 -29.20 15.27
CA ILE A 70 19.39 -28.51 13.97
C ILE A 70 20.37 -29.32 13.11
N ASN A 71 19.84 -29.94 12.06
CA ASN A 71 20.63 -30.68 11.09
C ASN A 71 21.48 -29.70 10.27
N THR A 72 22.67 -29.34 10.77
CA THR A 72 23.66 -28.56 10.02
C THR A 72 24.39 -29.46 9.04
N ASN A 73 23.71 -29.86 7.96
CA ASN A 73 24.35 -30.53 6.85
C ASN A 73 24.84 -29.43 5.86
N PRO A 74 26.16 -29.24 5.67
CA PRO A 74 26.72 -28.12 4.92
C PRO A 74 26.65 -28.32 3.39
N GLY A 75 25.47 -28.67 2.88
CA GLY A 75 25.21 -28.93 1.46
C GLY A 75 23.83 -28.50 0.96
N TYR A 76 22.93 -27.99 1.81
CA TYR A 76 21.68 -27.40 1.36
C TYR A 76 21.87 -25.91 1.10
N ILE A 77 22.24 -25.58 -0.14
CA ILE A 77 21.88 -24.27 -0.70
C ILE A 77 20.35 -24.25 -0.65
N ILE A 78 19.75 -23.41 0.19
CA ILE A 78 18.31 -23.15 0.11
C ILE A 78 18.10 -22.51 -1.27
N MET A 79 17.71 -23.32 -2.25
CA MET A 79 17.47 -22.85 -3.61
C MET A 79 16.36 -21.82 -3.54
N SER A 80 16.68 -20.56 -3.86
CA SER A 80 15.73 -19.46 -3.95
C SER A 80 14.73 -19.76 -5.06
N THR A 81 13.66 -20.46 -4.69
CA THR A 81 12.65 -20.91 -5.65
C THR A 81 11.44 -20.01 -5.46
N PRO A 82 11.06 -19.19 -6.46
CA PRO A 82 9.79 -18.49 -6.40
C PRO A 82 8.66 -19.50 -6.37
N GLY A 83 7.51 -19.09 -5.86
CA GLY A 83 6.44 -20.03 -5.62
C GLY A 83 5.13 -19.37 -5.27
N MET A 84 4.28 -20.13 -4.59
CA MET A 84 2.96 -19.66 -4.21
C MET A 84 2.56 -20.21 -2.84
N LEU A 85 1.98 -19.33 -2.03
CA LEU A 85 1.16 -19.71 -0.88
C LEU A 85 -0.30 -19.71 -1.34
N ALA A 86 -0.88 -20.91 -1.44
CA ALA A 86 -2.31 -21.08 -1.72
C ALA A 86 -3.05 -21.48 -0.44
N VAL A 87 -4.22 -20.90 -0.21
CA VAL A 87 -5.00 -21.10 1.02
C VAL A 87 -6.45 -21.34 0.65
N THR A 88 -6.94 -22.57 0.82
CA THR A 88 -8.37 -22.87 0.65
C THR A 88 -9.10 -22.67 1.97
N MET A 89 -10.28 -22.10 1.91
CA MET A 89 -11.03 -21.63 3.08
C MET A 89 -12.52 -21.93 2.93
N GLN A 90 -13.10 -22.46 4.00
CA GLN A 90 -14.55 -22.62 4.15
C GLN A 90 -14.98 -21.98 5.48
N PRO A 91 -15.66 -20.81 5.44
CA PRO A 91 -16.29 -20.25 6.63
C PRO A 91 -17.29 -21.23 7.24
N LYS A 92 -17.22 -21.44 8.55
CA LYS A 92 -18.16 -22.32 9.26
C LYS A 92 -19.53 -21.66 9.36
N THR A 93 -20.55 -22.49 9.55
CA THR A 93 -21.91 -22.02 9.87
C THR A 93 -21.87 -21.11 11.09
N GLY A 94 -22.38 -19.87 10.95
CA GLY A 94 -22.40 -18.86 12.02
C GLY A 94 -21.49 -17.65 11.76
N LEU A 95 -20.43 -17.81 10.98
CA LEU A 95 -19.61 -16.68 10.51
C LEU A 95 -20.26 -16.08 9.25
N SER A 96 -20.70 -14.82 9.32
CA SER A 96 -21.25 -14.16 8.13
C SER A 96 -20.18 -13.96 7.05
N LEU A 97 -20.58 -14.03 5.78
CA LEU A 97 -19.65 -13.78 4.69
C LEU A 97 -19.11 -12.34 4.72
N ASP A 98 -19.93 -11.37 5.11
CA ASP A 98 -19.48 -9.98 5.25
C ASP A 98 -18.37 -9.85 6.31
N GLN A 99 -18.51 -10.52 7.46
CA GLN A 99 -17.48 -10.52 8.51
C GLN A 99 -16.20 -11.22 8.02
N PHE A 100 -16.35 -12.35 7.33
CA PHE A 100 -15.22 -13.06 6.73
C PHE A 100 -14.50 -12.20 5.67
N HIS A 101 -15.23 -11.51 4.80
CA HIS A 101 -14.66 -10.70 3.74
C HIS A 101 -14.04 -9.42 4.29
N GLU A 102 -14.67 -8.75 5.25
CA GLU A 102 -14.12 -7.56 5.91
C GLU A 102 -12.78 -7.86 6.58
N TRP A 103 -12.71 -8.90 7.43
CA TRP A 103 -11.45 -9.30 8.07
C TRP A 103 -10.38 -9.61 7.03
N TYR A 104 -10.73 -10.40 6.02
CA TYR A 104 -9.75 -10.85 5.05
C TYR A 104 -9.23 -9.71 4.17
N ASN A 105 -10.12 -8.81 3.75
CA ASN A 105 -9.81 -7.74 2.79
C ASN A 105 -9.22 -6.48 3.44
N ASN A 106 -9.53 -6.21 4.71
CA ASN A 106 -9.06 -5.01 5.42
C ASN A 106 -8.01 -5.26 6.50
N GLU A 107 -7.72 -6.52 6.85
CA GLU A 107 -6.64 -6.85 7.78
C GLU A 107 -5.73 -7.94 7.22
N HIS A 108 -6.25 -9.15 6.99
CA HIS A 108 -5.43 -10.33 6.73
C HIS A 108 -4.58 -10.23 5.46
N GLY A 109 -5.22 -9.83 4.35
CA GLY A 109 -4.59 -9.66 3.05
C GLY A 109 -3.60 -8.49 3.04
N PRO A 110 -4.04 -7.25 3.30
CA PRO A 110 -3.16 -6.07 3.28
C PRO A 110 -1.90 -6.24 4.14
N THR A 111 -2.03 -6.84 5.33
CA THR A 111 -0.90 -7.11 6.23
C THR A 111 0.18 -7.98 5.60
N ARG A 112 -0.17 -8.91 4.70
CA ARG A 112 0.81 -9.67 3.90
C ARG A 112 1.39 -8.86 2.77
N LEU A 113 0.55 -8.09 2.07
CA LEU A 113 0.97 -7.30 0.91
C LEU A 113 1.86 -6.10 1.29
N ARG A 114 1.91 -5.74 2.58
CA ARG A 114 2.91 -4.81 3.14
C ARG A 114 4.33 -5.40 3.22
N LEU A 115 4.52 -6.68 2.88
CA LEU A 115 5.82 -7.33 2.78
C LEU A 115 6.16 -7.59 1.30
N PRO A 116 6.42 -6.54 0.49
CA PRO A 116 6.66 -6.68 -0.96
C PRO A 116 7.92 -7.49 -1.30
N GLN A 117 8.85 -7.63 -0.36
CA GLN A 117 9.99 -8.52 -0.46
C GLN A 117 9.62 -10.00 -0.42
N ILE A 118 8.44 -10.34 0.13
CA ILE A 118 7.91 -11.71 0.23
C ILE A 118 6.82 -11.94 -0.81
N PHE A 119 5.81 -11.08 -0.87
CA PHE A 119 4.62 -11.27 -1.69
C PHE A 119 4.56 -10.24 -2.81
N THR A 120 4.44 -10.69 -4.06
CA THR A 120 4.32 -9.80 -5.22
C THR A 120 2.86 -9.47 -5.56
N ASN A 121 1.93 -10.33 -5.18
CA ASN A 121 0.50 -10.13 -5.35
C ASN A 121 -0.30 -10.91 -4.30
N GLY A 122 -1.61 -10.71 -4.34
CA GLY A 122 -2.53 -11.60 -3.66
C GLY A 122 -3.91 -11.53 -4.29
N LEU A 123 -4.49 -12.70 -4.50
CA LEU A 123 -5.68 -12.90 -5.31
C LEU A 123 -6.69 -13.73 -4.53
N ARG A 124 -7.97 -13.37 -4.59
CA ARG A 124 -9.07 -14.17 -4.01
C ARG A 124 -10.00 -14.69 -5.08
N PHE A 125 -10.28 -15.98 -4.96
CA PHE A 125 -11.10 -16.74 -5.86
C PHE A 125 -12.27 -17.38 -5.12
N LYS A 126 -13.40 -17.49 -5.80
CA LYS A 126 -14.60 -18.19 -5.33
C LYS A 126 -14.84 -19.41 -6.23
N ALA A 127 -15.12 -20.56 -5.62
CA ALA A 127 -15.36 -21.80 -6.34
C ALA A 127 -16.59 -21.66 -7.25
N THR A 128 -16.48 -22.17 -8.47
CA THR A 128 -17.55 -22.19 -9.48
C THR A 128 -18.07 -23.60 -9.76
N ASP A 129 -17.48 -24.61 -9.13
CA ASP A 129 -17.87 -26.02 -9.25
C ASP A 129 -18.92 -26.47 -8.20
N GLY A 130 -19.36 -25.56 -7.34
CA GLY A 130 -20.34 -25.85 -6.28
C GLY A 130 -19.78 -26.71 -5.14
N GLN A 131 -18.46 -26.89 -5.04
CA GLN A 131 -17.82 -27.71 -4.01
C GLN A 131 -17.14 -26.85 -2.94
N GLU A 132 -16.97 -27.43 -1.74
CA GLU A 132 -16.14 -26.88 -0.68
C GLU A 132 -14.68 -27.36 -0.79
N PRO A 133 -13.68 -26.58 -0.31
CA PRO A 133 -13.83 -25.23 0.23
C PRO A 133 -14.24 -24.20 -0.83
N THR A 134 -15.05 -23.23 -0.45
CA THR A 134 -15.66 -22.24 -1.36
C THR A 134 -14.68 -21.16 -1.78
N PHE A 135 -13.70 -20.82 -0.95
CA PHE A 135 -12.78 -19.72 -1.22
C PHE A 135 -11.34 -20.20 -1.33
N LEU A 136 -10.59 -19.53 -2.19
CA LEU A 136 -9.15 -19.71 -2.34
C LEU A 136 -8.48 -18.33 -2.31
N ALA A 137 -7.44 -18.18 -1.51
CA ALA A 137 -6.49 -17.08 -1.65
C ALA A 137 -5.16 -17.62 -2.19
N ALA A 138 -4.57 -16.92 -3.14
CA ALA A 138 -3.28 -17.25 -3.71
C ALA A 138 -2.37 -16.02 -3.61
N TYR A 139 -1.16 -16.22 -3.11
CA TYR A 139 -0.13 -15.20 -3.03
C TYR A 139 1.11 -15.71 -3.73
N ASP A 140 1.56 -15.00 -4.76
CA ASP A 140 2.84 -15.28 -5.39
C ASP A 140 3.97 -14.83 -4.46
N VAL A 141 4.93 -15.73 -4.25
CA VAL A 141 6.02 -15.57 -3.29
C VAL A 141 7.33 -15.45 -4.06
N THR A 142 8.10 -14.39 -3.77
CA THR A 142 9.39 -14.10 -4.42
C THR A 142 10.41 -15.21 -4.23
N SER A 143 10.44 -15.82 -3.03
CA SER A 143 11.22 -17.00 -2.69
C SER A 143 10.53 -17.77 -1.56
N MET A 144 10.33 -19.08 -1.73
CA MET A 144 9.67 -19.91 -0.70
C MET A 144 10.40 -19.88 0.65
N SER A 145 11.72 -19.67 0.64
CA SER A 145 12.52 -19.48 1.86
C SER A 145 12.13 -18.25 2.68
N HIS A 146 11.51 -17.24 2.07
CA HIS A 146 11.04 -16.06 2.80
C HIS A 146 9.92 -16.42 3.80
N LEU A 147 9.19 -17.52 3.58
CA LEU A 147 8.15 -17.99 4.50
C LEU A 147 8.69 -18.66 5.77
N ASP A 148 10.00 -18.91 5.84
CA ASP A 148 10.68 -19.37 7.07
C ASP A 148 11.39 -18.26 7.82
N THR A 149 11.41 -17.04 7.27
CA THR A 149 12.08 -15.91 7.91
C THR A 149 11.31 -15.44 9.12
N GLU A 150 12.03 -14.88 10.11
CA GLU A 150 11.42 -14.28 11.29
C GLU A 150 10.38 -13.22 10.92
N THR A 151 10.62 -12.44 9.86
CA THR A 151 9.66 -11.45 9.32
C THR A 151 8.29 -12.06 9.03
N TYR A 152 8.21 -13.21 8.37
CA TYR A 152 6.92 -13.84 8.08
C TYR A 152 6.38 -14.66 9.26
N LEU A 153 7.25 -15.31 10.03
CA LEU A 153 6.83 -16.11 11.18
C LEU A 153 6.22 -15.22 12.28
N THR A 154 6.81 -14.06 12.55
CA THR A 154 6.28 -13.06 13.50
C THR A 154 4.94 -12.49 13.06
N LEU A 155 4.75 -12.22 11.75
CA LEU A 155 3.45 -11.82 11.20
C LEU A 155 2.33 -12.79 11.59
N ARG A 156 2.61 -14.10 11.55
CA ARG A 156 1.64 -15.15 11.88
C ARG A 156 1.46 -15.38 13.38
N ALA A 157 2.53 -15.18 14.14
CA ALA A 157 2.54 -15.32 15.60
C ALA A 157 1.80 -14.15 16.28
N ASN A 158 1.99 -12.93 15.78
CA ASN A 158 1.48 -11.69 16.35
C ASN A 158 0.14 -11.25 15.73
N ARG A 159 -0.73 -12.21 15.41
CA ARG A 159 -2.06 -11.90 14.88
C ARG A 159 -2.89 -11.15 15.91
N SER A 160 -3.80 -10.29 15.45
CA SER A 160 -4.74 -9.61 16.34
C SER A 160 -5.74 -10.59 16.98
N PRO A 161 -6.39 -10.21 18.10
CA PRO A 161 -7.50 -10.97 18.66
C PRO A 161 -8.61 -11.24 17.64
N ARG A 162 -8.96 -10.24 16.81
CA ARG A 162 -9.97 -10.37 15.73
C ARG A 162 -9.56 -11.43 14.71
N GLU A 163 -8.29 -11.43 14.28
CA GLU A 163 -7.80 -12.44 13.35
C GLU A 163 -7.81 -13.83 13.98
N ALA A 164 -7.38 -13.97 15.25
CA ALA A 164 -7.41 -15.25 15.96
C ALA A 164 -8.83 -15.81 16.08
N GLU A 165 -9.81 -14.97 16.42
CA GLU A 165 -11.21 -15.33 16.53
C GLU A 165 -11.83 -15.72 15.19
N THR A 166 -11.66 -14.86 14.17
CA THR A 166 -12.27 -15.06 12.85
C THR A 166 -11.68 -16.29 12.16
N ILE A 167 -10.35 -16.45 12.16
CA ILE A 167 -9.72 -17.60 11.51
C ILE A 167 -10.04 -18.92 12.21
N GLY A 168 -10.33 -18.92 13.53
CA GLY A 168 -10.80 -20.10 14.26
C GLY A 168 -12.17 -20.62 13.78
N GLN A 169 -12.95 -19.73 13.14
CA GLN A 169 -14.25 -20.00 12.55
C GLN A 169 -14.19 -20.32 11.05
N VAL A 170 -12.99 -20.52 10.50
CA VAL A 170 -12.78 -20.88 9.10
C VAL A 170 -12.01 -22.18 9.02
N ASP A 171 -12.47 -23.14 8.23
CA ASP A 171 -11.68 -24.32 7.89
C ASP A 171 -10.64 -23.91 6.86
N VAL A 172 -9.39 -23.83 7.30
CA VAL A 172 -8.26 -23.32 6.51
C VAL A 172 -7.28 -24.44 6.21
N LYS A 173 -6.97 -24.65 4.92
CA LYS A 173 -5.85 -25.47 4.48
C LYS A 173 -4.87 -24.63 3.68
N ARG A 174 -3.60 -24.65 4.06
CA ARG A 174 -2.50 -23.96 3.39
C ARG A 174 -1.73 -24.95 2.55
N PHE A 175 -1.28 -24.49 1.41
CA PHE A 175 -0.43 -25.20 0.49
C PHE A 175 0.75 -24.31 0.10
N PHE A 176 1.95 -24.86 0.15
CA PHE A 176 3.19 -24.22 -0.22
C PHE A 176 3.74 -24.87 -1.49
N PHE A 177 3.98 -24.05 -2.50
CA PHE A 177 4.25 -24.52 -3.85
C PHE A 177 5.54 -23.92 -4.40
N ASP A 178 6.43 -24.75 -4.91
CA ASP A 178 7.57 -24.31 -5.72
C ASP A 178 7.11 -24.16 -7.18
N LEU A 179 7.41 -23.03 -7.81
CA LEU A 179 7.13 -22.83 -9.24
C LEU A 179 8.06 -23.70 -10.09
N VAL A 180 7.47 -24.47 -11.00
CA VAL A 180 8.18 -25.39 -11.90
C VAL A 180 8.19 -24.87 -13.33
N HIS A 181 7.06 -24.35 -13.79
CA HIS A 181 6.91 -23.87 -15.17
C HIS A 181 5.82 -22.80 -15.26
N THR A 182 6.00 -21.84 -16.16
CA THR A 182 4.95 -20.90 -16.56
C THR A 182 4.92 -20.80 -18.08
N LYS A 183 3.71 -20.69 -18.63
CA LYS A 183 3.48 -20.30 -20.02
C LYS A 183 2.35 -19.29 -20.06
N GLU A 184 2.56 -18.19 -20.76
CA GLU A 184 1.64 -17.06 -20.83
C GLU A 184 1.24 -16.80 -22.29
N ALA A 185 0.03 -16.29 -22.49
CA ALA A 185 -0.38 -15.75 -23.78
C ALA A 185 0.43 -14.47 -24.08
N ALA A 186 0.63 -14.14 -25.35
CA ALA A 186 1.42 -12.97 -25.75
C ALA A 186 0.84 -11.64 -25.22
N GLN A 187 -0.48 -11.59 -25.07
CA GLN A 187 -1.26 -10.46 -24.56
C GLN A 187 -1.58 -10.57 -23.06
N PHE A 188 -0.96 -11.51 -22.34
CA PHE A 188 -1.22 -11.70 -20.92
C PHE A 188 -0.75 -10.47 -20.12
N VAL A 189 -1.66 -9.96 -19.29
CA VAL A 189 -1.37 -8.94 -18.28
C VAL A 189 -1.53 -9.60 -16.91
N PRO A 190 -0.54 -9.49 -16.00
CA PRO A 190 -0.67 -10.04 -14.65
C PRO A 190 -1.95 -9.56 -13.97
N LEU A 191 -2.64 -10.46 -13.26
CA LEU A 191 -3.99 -10.19 -12.77
C LEU A 191 -4.04 -9.01 -11.78
N GLU A 192 -2.97 -8.80 -11.03
CA GLU A 192 -2.81 -7.67 -10.13
C GLU A 192 -2.57 -6.32 -10.82
N LYS A 193 -2.24 -6.32 -12.12
CA LYS A 193 -2.05 -5.11 -12.93
C LYS A 193 -3.32 -4.69 -13.66
N LEU A 194 -4.31 -5.57 -13.73
CA LEU A 194 -5.65 -5.26 -14.25
C LEU A 194 -6.39 -4.34 -13.27
N THR A 195 -7.30 -3.53 -13.80
CA THR A 195 -8.32 -2.88 -12.98
C THR A 195 -9.21 -3.94 -12.31
N ASP A 196 -9.88 -3.59 -11.21
CA ASP A 196 -10.77 -4.56 -10.55
C ASP A 196 -11.89 -5.06 -11.47
N ALA A 197 -12.46 -4.17 -12.30
CA ALA A 197 -13.49 -4.52 -13.26
C ALA A 197 -12.99 -5.46 -14.37
N GLU A 198 -11.74 -5.32 -14.82
CA GLU A 198 -11.13 -6.24 -15.78
C GLU A 198 -10.81 -7.60 -15.15
N ALA A 199 -10.31 -7.59 -13.90
CA ALA A 199 -9.87 -8.78 -13.18
C ALA A 199 -11.05 -9.67 -12.73
N GLU A 200 -12.13 -9.07 -12.22
CA GLU A 200 -13.27 -9.81 -11.69
C GLU A 200 -13.87 -10.75 -12.75
N GLY A 201 -14.10 -12.01 -12.40
CA GLY A 201 -14.69 -13.00 -13.31
C GLY A 201 -13.68 -13.82 -14.11
N ILE A 202 -12.38 -13.48 -14.07
CA ILE A 202 -11.32 -14.32 -14.65
C ILE A 202 -11.40 -15.72 -14.05
N GLN A 203 -11.44 -16.73 -14.90
CA GLN A 203 -11.64 -18.12 -14.50
C GLN A 203 -10.29 -18.81 -14.31
N THR A 204 -10.13 -19.54 -13.21
CA THR A 204 -8.95 -20.35 -12.96
C THR A 204 -9.35 -21.79 -12.71
N THR A 205 -8.81 -22.71 -13.52
CA THR A 205 -8.90 -24.16 -13.26
C THR A 205 -7.67 -24.59 -12.47
N PHE A 206 -7.90 -25.16 -11.30
CA PHE A 206 -6.88 -25.77 -10.45
C PHE A 206 -6.91 -27.29 -10.61
N VAL A 207 -5.79 -27.90 -10.96
CA VAL A 207 -5.64 -29.35 -11.12
C VAL A 207 -4.54 -29.84 -10.20
N ASN A 208 -4.81 -30.86 -9.39
CA ASN A 208 -3.79 -31.54 -8.59
C ASN A 208 -3.60 -32.97 -9.10
N ILE A 209 -2.34 -33.40 -9.18
CA ILE A 209 -1.93 -34.73 -9.61
C ILE A 209 -0.98 -35.30 -8.57
N GLU A 210 -1.34 -36.47 -8.04
CA GLU A 210 -0.41 -37.31 -7.29
C GLU A 210 0.12 -38.38 -8.23
N LEU A 211 1.43 -38.59 -8.18
CA LEU A 211 2.09 -39.59 -9.01
C LEU A 211 2.21 -40.93 -8.27
N LYS A 212 2.24 -42.01 -9.05
CA LYS A 212 2.59 -43.34 -8.57
C LYS A 212 4.07 -43.37 -8.18
N ASP A 213 4.41 -44.21 -7.22
CA ASP A 213 5.79 -44.45 -6.80
C ASP A 213 6.51 -45.35 -7.81
N VAL A 214 6.81 -44.79 -8.99
CA VAL A 214 7.46 -45.46 -10.12
C VAL A 214 8.60 -44.57 -10.61
N GLU A 215 9.75 -45.16 -10.89
CA GLU A 215 10.92 -44.45 -11.40
C GLU A 215 10.59 -43.59 -12.64
N GLY A 216 11.07 -42.35 -12.64
CA GLY A 216 10.86 -41.40 -13.72
C GLY A 216 9.45 -40.81 -13.83
N ALA A 217 8.51 -41.14 -12.94
CA ALA A 217 7.12 -40.63 -13.03
C ALA A 217 7.05 -39.09 -13.09
N ALA A 218 7.82 -38.41 -12.25
CA ALA A 218 7.88 -36.95 -12.19
C ALA A 218 8.36 -36.33 -13.50
N GLU A 219 9.47 -36.83 -14.05
CA GLU A 219 10.05 -36.36 -15.31
C GLU A 219 9.08 -36.58 -16.48
N GLN A 220 8.51 -37.79 -16.60
CA GLN A 220 7.61 -38.13 -17.70
C GLN A 220 6.30 -37.35 -17.64
N TYR A 221 5.73 -37.17 -16.44
CA TYR A 221 4.54 -36.34 -16.26
C TYR A 221 4.82 -34.87 -16.61
N GLN A 222 5.90 -34.30 -16.08
CA GLN A 222 6.26 -32.91 -16.35
C GLN A 222 6.57 -32.68 -17.84
N LYS A 223 7.27 -33.62 -18.48
CA LYS A 223 7.57 -33.55 -19.92
C LYS A 223 6.30 -33.51 -20.75
N TRP A 224 5.36 -34.43 -20.51
CA TRP A 224 4.06 -34.42 -21.19
C TRP A 224 3.28 -33.12 -20.94
N LEU A 225 3.24 -32.66 -19.70
CA LEU A 225 2.49 -31.47 -19.32
C LEU A 225 3.01 -30.22 -20.05
N VAL A 226 4.33 -30.06 -20.15
CA VAL A 226 4.98 -28.89 -20.75
C VAL A 226 5.06 -28.98 -22.28
N GLU A 227 5.38 -30.15 -22.83
CA GLU A 227 5.62 -30.32 -24.27
C GLU A 227 4.34 -30.56 -25.08
N GLU A 228 3.29 -31.13 -24.49
CA GLU A 228 2.03 -31.43 -25.18
C GLU A 228 0.84 -30.69 -24.55
N HIS A 229 0.55 -30.92 -23.26
CA HIS A 229 -0.73 -30.52 -22.69
C HIS A 229 -0.92 -28.99 -22.64
N ILE A 230 0.04 -28.26 -22.07
CA ILE A 230 -0.01 -26.80 -21.97
C ILE A 230 -0.03 -26.14 -23.37
N PRO A 231 0.80 -26.55 -24.35
CA PRO A 231 0.69 -26.07 -25.73
C PRO A 231 -0.68 -26.32 -26.37
N MET A 232 -1.36 -27.42 -26.04
CA MET A 232 -2.73 -27.65 -26.51
C MET A 232 -3.75 -26.77 -25.78
N LEU A 233 -3.62 -26.58 -24.46
CA LEU A 233 -4.46 -25.65 -23.70
C LEU A 233 -4.31 -24.21 -24.20
N ALA A 234 -3.11 -23.81 -24.63
CA ALA A 234 -2.86 -22.48 -25.19
C ALA A 234 -3.62 -22.19 -26.50
N LYS A 235 -4.21 -23.21 -27.14
CA LYS A 235 -5.10 -23.06 -28.31
C LYS A 235 -6.56 -22.83 -27.91
N VAL A 236 -6.92 -23.07 -26.65
CA VAL A 236 -8.28 -22.87 -26.16
C VAL A 236 -8.60 -21.37 -26.19
N PRO A 237 -9.70 -20.94 -26.84
CA PRO A 237 -10.10 -19.54 -26.84
C PRO A 237 -10.17 -18.96 -25.42
N GLY A 238 -9.61 -17.77 -25.23
CA GLY A 238 -9.58 -17.11 -23.93
C GLY A 238 -8.56 -17.69 -22.93
N TRP A 239 -7.68 -18.63 -23.31
CA TRP A 239 -6.57 -19.04 -22.45
C TRP A 239 -5.61 -17.87 -22.20
N LEU A 240 -5.25 -17.64 -20.93
CA LEU A 240 -4.39 -16.53 -20.51
C LEU A 240 -3.01 -17.02 -20.07
N ARG A 241 -2.97 -18.03 -19.18
CA ARG A 241 -1.73 -18.51 -18.57
C ARG A 241 -1.90 -19.92 -18.02
N SER A 242 -0.82 -20.70 -18.01
CA SER A 242 -0.69 -21.95 -17.25
C SER A 242 0.54 -21.88 -16.37
N ARG A 243 0.38 -22.10 -15.07
CA ARG A 243 1.48 -22.23 -14.10
C ARG A 243 1.48 -23.63 -13.49
N VAL A 244 2.64 -24.26 -13.46
CA VAL A 244 2.85 -25.59 -12.89
C VAL A 244 3.72 -25.45 -11.65
N PHE A 245 3.29 -26.11 -10.59
CA PHE A 245 3.94 -26.14 -9.31
C PHE A 245 4.11 -27.57 -8.82
N LYS A 246 5.00 -27.74 -7.84
CA LYS A 246 5.09 -28.94 -7.01
C LYS A 246 4.99 -28.56 -5.54
N THR A 247 4.64 -29.52 -4.68
CA THR A 247 4.73 -29.32 -3.22
C THR A 247 6.13 -28.85 -2.82
N SER A 248 6.19 -27.75 -2.07
CA SER A 248 7.44 -27.21 -1.52
C SER A 248 7.90 -28.04 -0.32
N TYR A 249 9.17 -27.88 0.07
CA TYR A 249 9.73 -28.52 1.26
C TYR A 249 8.97 -28.16 2.55
N LEU A 250 8.30 -26.99 2.56
CA LEU A 250 7.48 -26.49 3.65
C LEU A 250 6.25 -27.34 3.97
N GLU A 251 5.78 -28.18 3.04
CA GLU A 251 4.65 -29.08 3.27
C GLU A 251 4.99 -30.20 4.26
N GLY A 252 6.28 -30.53 4.44
CA GLY A 252 6.72 -31.63 5.30
C GLY A 252 6.26 -33.02 4.83
N THR A 253 5.68 -33.13 3.62
CA THR A 253 5.17 -34.39 3.06
C THR A 253 6.27 -35.16 2.34
N ALA A 254 6.31 -36.49 2.53
CA ALA A 254 7.24 -37.37 1.82
C ALA A 254 6.89 -37.57 0.32
N LYS A 255 5.65 -37.27 -0.10
CA LYS A 255 5.20 -37.46 -1.48
C LYS A 255 5.06 -36.13 -2.21
N THR A 256 5.75 -36.00 -3.34
CA THR A 256 5.62 -34.86 -4.24
C THR A 256 4.32 -34.93 -5.03
N ALA A 257 3.48 -33.91 -4.90
CA ALA A 257 2.31 -33.71 -5.76
C ALA A 257 2.53 -32.51 -6.69
N TYR A 258 1.95 -32.59 -7.89
CA TYR A 258 1.99 -31.54 -8.89
C TYR A 258 0.67 -30.79 -8.94
N TYR A 259 0.76 -29.49 -9.12
CA TYR A 259 -0.39 -28.59 -9.15
C TYR A 259 -0.30 -27.69 -10.37
N ALA A 260 -1.38 -27.57 -11.13
CA ALA A 260 -1.46 -26.67 -12.27
C ALA A 260 -2.60 -25.68 -12.09
N PHE A 261 -2.30 -24.40 -12.32
CA PHE A 261 -3.25 -23.30 -12.37
C PHE A 261 -3.34 -22.83 -13.81
N HIS A 262 -4.53 -22.94 -14.39
CA HIS A 262 -4.81 -22.51 -15.75
C HIS A 262 -5.80 -21.35 -15.70
N ASP A 263 -5.32 -20.15 -16.01
CA ASP A 263 -6.10 -18.92 -16.02
C ASP A 263 -6.69 -18.69 -17.42
N TYR A 264 -7.96 -18.29 -17.47
CA TYR A 264 -8.75 -18.02 -18.66
C TYR A 264 -9.55 -16.73 -18.50
N ALA A 265 -9.79 -16.04 -19.61
CA ALA A 265 -10.69 -14.91 -19.67
C ALA A 265 -12.12 -15.30 -19.22
N LYS A 266 -12.92 -14.29 -18.86
CA LYS A 266 -14.31 -14.48 -18.37
C LYS A 266 -15.14 -15.30 -19.37
N GLU A 267 -15.06 -14.90 -20.64
CA GLU A 267 -15.55 -15.67 -21.77
C GLU A 267 -14.40 -16.49 -22.34
N ASN A 268 -14.56 -17.81 -22.39
CA ASN A 268 -13.50 -18.71 -22.83
C ASN A 268 -14.08 -20.00 -23.44
N GLY A 269 -13.22 -20.76 -24.11
CA GLY A 269 -13.54 -22.00 -24.81
C GLY A 269 -13.41 -23.27 -23.97
N GLN A 270 -13.40 -23.18 -22.63
CA GLN A 270 -13.39 -24.40 -21.82
C GLN A 270 -14.62 -25.27 -22.13
N GLY A 271 -14.35 -26.56 -22.37
CA GLY A 271 -15.37 -27.53 -22.81
C GLY A 271 -15.59 -27.57 -24.33
N GLY A 272 -15.01 -26.62 -25.07
CA GLY A 272 -15.01 -26.59 -26.53
C GLY A 272 -14.08 -27.63 -27.19
N PRO A 273 -14.01 -27.65 -28.53
CA PRO A 273 -13.24 -28.63 -29.29
C PRO A 273 -11.75 -28.67 -28.92
N GLU A 274 -11.10 -27.52 -28.78
CA GLU A 274 -9.68 -27.41 -28.46
C GLU A 274 -9.40 -27.92 -27.04
N HIS A 275 -10.29 -27.61 -26.10
CA HIS A 275 -10.19 -28.11 -24.73
C HIS A 275 -10.36 -29.64 -24.71
N LYS A 276 -11.36 -30.19 -25.42
CA LYS A 276 -11.56 -31.64 -25.53
C LYS A 276 -10.34 -32.33 -26.17
N ALA A 277 -9.80 -31.77 -27.24
CA ALA A 277 -8.60 -32.30 -27.90
C ALA A 277 -7.40 -32.34 -26.94
N SER A 278 -7.22 -31.32 -26.08
CA SER A 278 -6.15 -31.30 -25.07
C SER A 278 -6.26 -32.41 -24.01
N MET A 279 -7.46 -32.99 -23.85
CA MET A 279 -7.77 -34.01 -22.84
C MET A 279 -7.77 -35.43 -23.41
N ASP A 280 -7.65 -35.60 -24.72
CA ASP A 280 -7.74 -36.89 -25.42
C ASP A 280 -6.57 -37.05 -26.41
N THR A 281 -5.38 -37.32 -25.88
CA THR A 281 -4.19 -37.64 -26.67
C THR A 281 -3.65 -39.02 -26.31
N PRO A 282 -3.00 -39.73 -27.27
CA PRO A 282 -2.32 -40.98 -26.97
C PRO A 282 -1.22 -40.83 -25.92
N TRP A 283 -0.49 -39.71 -25.89
CA TRP A 283 0.57 -39.50 -24.90
C TRP A 283 -0.01 -39.25 -23.50
N ARG A 284 -1.05 -38.43 -23.39
CA ARG A 284 -1.78 -38.24 -22.12
C ARG A 284 -2.23 -39.57 -21.54
N THR A 285 -2.87 -40.42 -22.36
CA THR A 285 -3.38 -41.73 -21.92
C THR A 285 -2.24 -42.58 -21.35
N LYS A 286 -1.13 -42.71 -22.07
CA LYS A 286 0.06 -43.45 -21.60
C LYS A 286 0.62 -42.91 -20.28
N VAL A 287 0.69 -41.59 -20.13
CA VAL A 287 1.22 -40.96 -18.90
C VAL A 287 0.27 -41.17 -17.73
N PHE A 288 -1.03 -41.00 -17.94
CA PHE A 288 -2.03 -41.17 -16.89
C PHE A 288 -2.07 -42.61 -16.39
N ASP A 289 -2.14 -43.58 -17.31
CA ASP A 289 -2.22 -45.00 -16.95
C ASP A 289 -0.97 -45.46 -16.18
N LYS A 290 0.20 -45.02 -16.62
CA LYS A 290 1.47 -45.50 -16.06
C LYS A 290 1.91 -44.74 -14.80
N TYR A 291 1.71 -43.41 -14.75
CA TYR A 291 2.37 -42.56 -13.76
C TYR A 291 1.43 -41.79 -12.83
N VAL A 292 0.16 -41.61 -13.16
CA VAL A 292 -0.78 -40.83 -12.33
C VAL A 292 -1.51 -41.75 -11.36
N ALA A 293 -1.41 -41.47 -10.06
CA ALA A 293 -2.10 -42.21 -9.00
C ALA A 293 -3.49 -41.63 -8.73
N SER A 294 -3.59 -40.30 -8.64
CA SER A 294 -4.85 -39.60 -8.41
C SER A 294 -4.87 -38.25 -9.12
N LYS A 295 -6.08 -37.78 -9.45
CA LYS A 295 -6.33 -36.47 -10.04
C LYS A 295 -7.50 -35.81 -9.32
N GLY A 296 -7.31 -34.56 -8.89
CA GLY A 296 -8.40 -33.67 -8.54
C GLY A 296 -8.45 -32.47 -9.47
N ARG A 297 -9.62 -31.84 -9.52
CA ARG A 297 -9.86 -30.63 -10.30
C ARG A 297 -10.87 -29.77 -9.56
N ARG A 298 -10.59 -28.48 -9.50
CA ARG A 298 -11.48 -27.43 -9.00
C ARG A 298 -11.53 -26.27 -9.98
N THR A 299 -12.65 -25.56 -10.04
CA THR A 299 -12.76 -24.33 -10.83
C THR A 299 -13.13 -23.17 -9.93
N TYR A 300 -12.53 -22.02 -10.22
CA TYR A 300 -12.78 -20.80 -9.47
C TYR A 300 -12.89 -19.59 -10.39
N SER A 301 -13.51 -18.54 -9.87
CA SER A 301 -13.57 -17.20 -10.46
C SER A 301 -12.87 -16.21 -9.54
N LEU A 302 -11.99 -15.37 -10.08
CA LEU A 302 -11.40 -14.24 -9.36
C LEU A 302 -12.50 -13.25 -8.99
N PHE A 303 -12.53 -12.78 -7.74
CA PHE A 303 -13.51 -11.78 -7.29
C PHE A 303 -12.87 -10.64 -6.48
N TYR A 304 -11.60 -10.76 -6.10
CA TYR A 304 -10.91 -9.70 -5.38
C TYR A 304 -9.40 -9.77 -5.59
N VAL A 305 -8.78 -8.60 -5.73
CA VAL A 305 -7.33 -8.41 -5.81
C VAL A 305 -6.90 -7.53 -4.65
N PHE A 306 -5.91 -7.99 -3.87
CA PHE A 306 -5.39 -7.21 -2.74
C PHE A 306 -4.53 -6.05 -3.21
N GLY A 307 -4.60 -4.96 -2.46
CA GLY A 307 -3.51 -3.99 -2.36
C GLY A 307 -2.80 -4.12 -1.01
N PRO A 308 -1.66 -3.43 -0.80
CA PRO A 308 -0.99 -3.35 0.50
C PRO A 308 -1.76 -2.51 1.53
N ALA A 309 -2.80 -1.81 1.09
CA ALA A 309 -3.64 -0.96 1.91
C ALA A 309 -5.09 -1.49 1.97
N PRO A 310 -5.72 -1.52 3.17
CA PRO A 310 -7.14 -1.77 3.34
C PRO A 310 -8.02 -0.86 2.47
N ARG A 311 -9.12 -1.34 1.89
CA ARG A 311 -9.93 -0.50 0.97
C ARG A 311 -11.37 -0.95 0.77
N GLU A 312 -11.76 -2.09 1.33
CA GLU A 312 -13.07 -2.68 1.08
C GLU A 312 -14.09 -2.06 2.03
N LEU A 313 -15.11 -1.40 1.48
CA LEU A 313 -16.17 -0.77 2.25
C LEU A 313 -17.49 -1.54 2.19
N SER A 314 -17.74 -2.34 1.15
CA SER A 314 -19.04 -2.97 0.91
C SER A 314 -19.42 -3.96 2.01
N SER A 315 -18.52 -4.89 2.36
CA SER A 315 -18.75 -5.86 3.43
C SER A 315 -18.77 -5.15 4.79
N LEU A 316 -17.84 -4.20 4.98
CA LEU A 316 -17.77 -3.38 6.19
C LEU A 316 -19.08 -2.60 6.47
N SER A 317 -19.73 -2.09 5.43
CA SER A 317 -20.98 -1.32 5.55
C SER A 317 -22.20 -2.12 6.00
N LYS A 318 -22.14 -3.45 5.84
CA LYS A 318 -23.22 -4.38 6.22
C LYS A 318 -23.05 -4.92 7.64
N LEU A 319 -21.92 -4.64 8.29
CA LEU A 319 -21.65 -5.07 9.65
C LEU A 319 -22.30 -4.13 10.68
N PRO A 320 -22.64 -4.65 11.88
CA PRO A 320 -23.13 -3.81 12.97
C PRO A 320 -22.01 -2.91 13.50
N SER A 321 -22.35 -1.74 14.05
CA SER A 321 -21.39 -0.76 14.60
C SER A 321 -20.42 -1.36 15.62
N ALA A 322 -20.84 -2.38 16.37
CA ALA A 322 -20.01 -3.08 17.35
C ALA A 322 -18.87 -3.92 16.74
N ALA A 323 -18.88 -4.15 15.43
CA ALA A 323 -17.83 -4.90 14.71
C ALA A 323 -16.60 -4.05 14.34
N GLY A 324 -16.53 -2.80 14.84
CA GLY A 324 -15.38 -1.93 14.61
C GLY A 324 -14.09 -2.55 15.13
N PHE A 325 -12.99 -2.23 14.45
CA PHE A 325 -11.69 -2.80 14.74
C PHE A 325 -10.62 -1.72 14.73
N THR A 326 -9.65 -1.88 15.63
CA THR A 326 -8.41 -1.10 15.65
C THR A 326 -7.25 -2.05 15.86
N SER A 327 -6.21 -1.93 15.03
CA SER A 327 -4.98 -2.72 15.17
C SER A 327 -4.22 -2.33 16.45
N ALA A 328 -3.34 -3.21 16.93
CA ALA A 328 -2.60 -2.99 18.18
C ALA A 328 -1.73 -1.71 18.17
N ASP A 329 -1.22 -1.31 17.00
CA ASP A 329 -0.46 -0.08 16.79
C ASP A 329 -1.35 1.15 16.54
N SER A 330 -2.68 0.98 16.54
CA SER A 330 -3.69 1.99 16.24
C SER A 330 -3.61 2.61 14.84
N LYS A 331 -2.78 2.06 13.95
CA LYS A 331 -2.57 2.61 12.60
C LYS A 331 -3.61 2.14 11.59
N ASN A 332 -4.34 1.07 11.87
CA ASN A 332 -5.45 0.59 11.05
C ASN A 332 -6.72 0.56 11.90
N THR A 333 -7.78 1.24 11.46
CA THR A 333 -9.09 1.20 12.09
C THR A 333 -10.19 1.05 11.04
N THR A 334 -11.17 0.18 11.29
CA THR A 334 -12.38 0.07 10.47
C THR A 334 -13.61 0.46 11.28
N ILE A 335 -14.47 1.27 10.66
CA ILE A 335 -15.73 1.77 11.21
C ILE A 335 -16.84 1.15 10.38
N PRO A 336 -17.66 0.23 10.92
CA PRO A 336 -18.74 -0.42 10.18
C PRO A 336 -20.06 0.36 10.22
N GLY A 337 -21.00 -0.05 9.37
CA GLY A 337 -22.34 0.54 9.24
C GLY A 337 -22.50 1.40 7.99
N SER A 338 -23.61 2.16 7.90
CA SER A 338 -23.92 3.00 6.73
C SER A 338 -22.82 4.01 6.39
N ASP A 339 -22.12 4.51 7.41
CA ASP A 339 -21.01 5.46 7.27
C ASP A 339 -19.65 4.76 7.31
N ALA A 340 -19.58 3.59 6.65
CA ALA A 340 -18.40 2.75 6.66
C ALA A 340 -17.13 3.53 6.28
N ALA A 341 -16.08 3.36 7.08
CA ALA A 341 -14.82 4.03 6.83
C ALA A 341 -13.63 3.17 7.25
N VAL A 342 -12.53 3.35 6.53
CA VAL A 342 -11.24 2.77 6.84
C VAL A 342 -10.24 3.88 7.06
N ASN A 343 -9.58 3.88 8.22
CA ASN A 343 -8.41 4.71 8.50
C ASN A 343 -7.20 3.79 8.48
N SER A 344 -6.21 4.11 7.66
CA SER A 344 -5.00 3.30 7.53
C SER A 344 -3.86 4.16 6.98
N TYR A 345 -2.81 3.55 6.48
CA TYR A 345 -1.67 4.22 5.87
C TYR A 345 -1.15 3.46 4.67
N VAL A 346 -0.47 4.20 3.79
CA VAL A 346 0.33 3.67 2.68
C VAL A 346 1.79 3.94 2.99
N THR A 347 2.65 2.94 2.78
CA THR A 347 4.11 3.13 2.85
C THR A 347 4.62 3.44 1.46
N THR A 348 5.19 4.63 1.28
CA THR A 348 5.78 5.07 0.01
C THR A 348 7.12 4.40 -0.27
N ALA A 349 7.64 4.55 -1.49
CA ALA A 349 8.92 3.97 -1.89
C ALA A 349 10.11 4.41 -1.02
N ASP A 350 10.07 5.61 -0.45
CA ASP A 350 11.05 6.15 0.52
C ASP A 350 10.72 5.78 1.98
N SER A 351 9.89 4.76 2.17
CA SER A 351 9.48 4.18 3.46
C SER A 351 8.72 5.14 4.38
N LEU A 352 8.17 6.24 3.85
CA LEU A 352 7.31 7.13 4.62
C LEU A 352 5.90 6.55 4.71
N GLU A 353 5.33 6.55 5.91
CA GLU A 353 3.93 6.18 6.09
C GLU A 353 3.05 7.42 5.92
N ILE A 354 2.10 7.34 4.98
CA ILE A 354 1.11 8.39 4.72
C ILE A 354 -0.25 7.91 5.20
N PRO A 355 -0.79 8.49 6.29
CA PRO A 355 -2.13 8.21 6.76
C PRO A 355 -3.18 8.62 5.74
N TYR A 356 -4.23 7.81 5.61
CA TYR A 356 -5.41 8.12 4.81
C TYR A 356 -6.68 7.61 5.47
N ARG A 357 -7.79 8.17 5.01
CA ARG A 357 -9.15 7.74 5.29
C ARG A 357 -9.91 7.52 3.99
N LEU A 358 -10.56 6.37 3.88
CA LEU A 358 -11.47 6.03 2.79
C LEU A 358 -12.87 5.84 3.34
N GLU A 359 -13.86 6.55 2.80
CA GLU A 359 -15.25 6.53 3.29
C GLU A 359 -16.25 6.92 2.18
N GLY A 360 -17.53 7.03 2.53
CA GLY A 360 -18.59 7.39 1.59
C GLY A 360 -19.18 6.16 0.91
N ASN A 361 -19.47 6.23 -0.38
CA ASN A 361 -20.12 5.14 -1.09
C ASN A 361 -19.30 3.83 -1.04
N SER A 362 -19.95 2.78 -0.52
CA SER A 362 -19.31 1.49 -0.25
C SER A 362 -19.28 0.54 -1.44
N GLU A 363 -19.95 0.87 -2.54
CA GLU A 363 -20.01 0.03 -3.74
C GLU A 363 -18.63 -0.04 -4.42
N PRO A 364 -18.12 -1.23 -4.81
CA PRO A 364 -16.75 -1.39 -5.31
C PRO A 364 -16.33 -0.44 -6.45
N GLY A 365 -17.26 -0.12 -7.37
CA GLY A 365 -17.02 0.76 -8.53
C GLY A 365 -17.36 2.23 -8.33
N ALA A 366 -17.63 2.69 -7.10
CA ALA A 366 -18.03 4.07 -6.86
C ALA A 366 -16.96 5.09 -7.32
N PRO A 367 -17.35 6.16 -8.06
CA PRO A 367 -16.44 7.24 -8.44
C PRO A 367 -15.81 7.85 -7.19
N THR A 368 -14.49 8.04 -7.21
CA THR A 368 -13.73 8.48 -6.02
C THR A 368 -13.27 9.92 -6.16
N VAL A 369 -13.56 10.75 -5.16
CA VAL A 369 -13.00 12.10 -4.99
C VAL A 369 -11.90 12.06 -3.95
N ALA A 370 -10.75 12.68 -4.25
CA ALA A 370 -9.65 12.82 -3.30
C ALA A 370 -9.42 14.27 -2.86
N PHE A 371 -8.89 14.45 -1.66
CA PHE A 371 -8.63 15.76 -1.05
C PHE A 371 -7.15 15.97 -0.73
N SER A 372 -6.58 17.12 -1.14
CA SER A 372 -5.18 17.50 -0.91
C SER A 372 -5.07 18.75 -0.03
N ASN A 373 -4.45 18.60 1.13
CA ASN A 373 -4.56 19.57 2.23
C ASN A 373 -3.73 20.84 2.01
N SER A 374 -4.08 21.90 2.76
CA SER A 374 -3.17 23.02 2.96
C SER A 374 -1.96 22.59 3.79
N LEU A 375 -0.82 23.27 3.63
CA LEU A 375 0.32 23.11 4.54
C LEU A 375 -0.13 23.36 5.99
N LEU A 376 0.51 22.68 6.94
CA LEU A 376 0.23 22.75 8.38
C LEU A 376 -1.09 22.11 8.85
N THR A 377 -2.00 21.75 7.94
CA THR A 377 -3.30 21.14 8.28
C THR A 377 -3.27 19.62 8.21
N SER A 378 -4.38 18.97 8.52
CA SER A 378 -4.57 17.51 8.38
C SER A 378 -5.78 17.20 7.49
N LEU A 379 -5.94 15.93 7.14
CA LEU A 379 -7.09 15.41 6.39
C LEU A 379 -8.45 15.75 7.04
N ASN A 380 -8.45 16.04 8.35
CA ASN A 380 -9.64 16.44 9.10
C ASN A 380 -10.13 17.84 8.73
N MET A 381 -9.30 18.71 8.13
CA MET A 381 -9.75 20.04 7.67
C MET A 381 -10.97 19.97 6.73
N TRP A 382 -11.12 18.84 6.05
CA TRP A 382 -12.21 18.58 5.11
C TRP A 382 -13.49 18.05 5.77
N ASP A 383 -13.50 17.74 7.08
CA ASP A 383 -14.66 17.14 7.76
C ASP A 383 -15.97 17.91 7.48
N PRO A 384 -16.04 19.25 7.65
CA PRO A 384 -17.29 19.97 7.40
C PRO A 384 -17.80 19.86 5.96
N PHE A 385 -16.89 19.86 4.99
CA PHE A 385 -17.25 19.76 3.58
C PHE A 385 -17.59 18.32 3.17
N VAL A 386 -16.91 17.32 3.73
CA VAL A 386 -17.21 15.90 3.50
C VAL A 386 -18.63 15.56 3.95
N GLU A 387 -19.11 16.11 5.06
CA GLU A 387 -20.48 15.88 5.52
C GLU A 387 -21.53 16.46 4.55
N ILE A 388 -21.24 17.59 3.90
CA ILE A 388 -22.07 18.09 2.80
C ILE A 388 -21.97 17.15 1.60
N LEU A 389 -20.75 16.76 1.21
CA LEU A 389 -20.54 15.92 0.04
C LEU A 389 -21.23 14.56 0.14
N LYS A 390 -21.19 13.90 1.31
CA LYS A 390 -21.91 12.64 1.56
C LYS A 390 -23.42 12.78 1.38
N ARG A 391 -23.98 13.93 1.79
CA ARG A 391 -25.42 14.21 1.69
C ARG A 391 -25.84 14.53 0.25
N GLU A 392 -25.08 15.39 -0.42
CA GLU A 392 -25.45 15.92 -1.75
C GLU A 392 -24.99 15.00 -2.89
N ARG A 393 -23.95 14.19 -2.67
CA ARG A 393 -23.35 13.27 -3.64
C ARG A 393 -23.07 11.90 -3.02
N PRO A 394 -24.11 11.17 -2.57
CA PRO A 394 -23.96 9.85 -1.97
C PRO A 394 -23.44 8.78 -2.95
N ASP A 395 -23.36 9.09 -4.25
CA ASP A 395 -22.73 8.26 -5.27
C ASP A 395 -21.19 8.23 -5.17
N LEU A 396 -20.59 9.21 -4.47
CA LEU A 396 -19.14 9.35 -4.40
C LEU A 396 -18.53 8.57 -3.23
N ARG A 397 -17.39 7.94 -3.52
CA ARG A 397 -16.41 7.53 -2.52
C ARG A 397 -15.43 8.67 -2.26
N ILE A 398 -14.97 8.79 -1.02
CA ILE A 398 -14.13 9.89 -0.55
C ILE A 398 -12.80 9.33 -0.04
N LEU A 399 -11.69 9.84 -0.58
CA LEU A 399 -10.33 9.59 -0.13
C LEU A 399 -9.74 10.87 0.45
N ARG A 400 -9.30 10.83 1.71
CA ARG A 400 -8.56 11.90 2.35
C ARG A 400 -7.23 11.37 2.85
N TYR A 401 -6.17 12.17 2.79
CA TYR A 401 -4.86 11.74 3.25
C TYR A 401 -4.09 12.89 3.87
N ASP A 402 -3.19 12.59 4.80
CA ASP A 402 -2.26 13.56 5.34
C ASP A 402 -1.06 13.70 4.41
N THR A 403 -0.63 14.93 4.13
CA THR A 403 0.52 15.14 3.24
C THR A 403 1.83 14.77 3.95
N ARG A 404 2.82 14.28 3.19
CA ARG A 404 4.17 14.03 3.72
C ARG A 404 4.70 15.24 4.49
N GLY A 405 5.39 14.97 5.61
CA GLY A 405 5.82 16.00 6.55
C GLY A 405 4.75 16.42 7.58
N ARG A 406 3.52 15.91 7.54
CA ARG A 406 2.56 16.20 8.64
C ARG A 406 2.94 15.53 9.96
N HIS A 407 3.39 14.27 9.87
CA HIS A 407 3.67 13.41 11.02
C HIS A 407 5.13 12.94 11.07
N ALA A 408 5.73 12.71 9.90
CA ALA A 408 7.08 12.19 9.77
C ALA A 408 7.73 12.70 8.46
N VAL A 409 9.05 12.51 8.37
CA VAL A 409 9.88 12.82 7.19
C VAL A 409 10.56 11.54 6.69
N PRO A 410 10.88 11.44 5.38
CA PRO A 410 11.56 10.26 4.84
C PRO A 410 12.97 10.10 5.41
N GLN A 411 13.49 8.86 5.37
CA GLN A 411 14.81 8.52 5.87
C GLN A 411 15.64 7.79 4.78
N PRO A 412 16.76 8.37 4.31
CA PRO A 412 17.31 9.68 4.68
C PRO A 412 16.44 10.86 4.19
N PRO A 413 16.53 12.04 4.82
CA PRO A 413 15.72 13.19 4.44
C PRO A 413 16.12 13.72 3.05
N VAL A 414 15.15 13.77 2.14
CA VAL A 414 15.26 14.36 0.80
C VAL A 414 14.19 15.42 0.63
N ALA A 415 14.59 16.65 0.30
CA ALA A 415 13.68 17.80 0.17
C ALA A 415 12.41 17.45 -0.63
N ALA A 416 11.25 17.84 -0.10
CA ALA A 416 9.99 17.67 -0.77
C ALA A 416 9.90 18.61 -1.98
N THR A 417 9.22 18.15 -3.02
CA THR A 417 8.85 18.96 -4.19
C THR A 417 7.38 18.74 -4.50
N LEU A 418 6.76 19.61 -5.31
CA LEU A 418 5.40 19.35 -5.79
C LEU A 418 5.31 18.04 -6.60
N ASP A 419 6.39 17.63 -7.27
CA ASP A 419 6.45 16.33 -7.97
C ASP A 419 6.41 15.17 -6.98
N THR A 420 7.12 15.30 -5.86
CA THR A 420 7.08 14.32 -4.77
C THR A 420 5.67 14.24 -4.15
N LEU A 421 5.01 15.38 -3.91
CA LEU A 421 3.64 15.40 -3.36
C LEU A 421 2.62 14.78 -4.33
N ALA A 422 2.79 14.98 -5.63
CA ALA A 422 1.95 14.36 -6.65
C ALA A 422 2.21 12.84 -6.76
N ALA A 423 3.48 12.42 -6.66
CA ALA A 423 3.87 11.01 -6.67
C ALA A 423 3.30 10.25 -5.47
N ASP A 424 3.23 10.87 -4.27
CA ASP A 424 2.58 10.29 -3.09
C ASP A 424 1.12 9.94 -3.37
N LEU A 425 0.36 10.89 -3.93
CA LEU A 425 -1.04 10.65 -4.26
C LEU A 425 -1.15 9.48 -5.24
N ARG A 426 -0.30 9.43 -6.28
CA ARG A 426 -0.27 8.29 -7.21
C ARG A 426 0.00 6.97 -6.48
N GLU A 427 0.97 6.93 -5.57
CA GLU A 427 1.30 5.73 -4.79
C GLU A 427 0.14 5.31 -3.86
N ILE A 428 -0.57 6.27 -3.26
CA ILE A 428 -1.79 5.99 -2.49
C ILE A 428 -2.88 5.39 -3.39
N LEU A 429 -3.12 5.98 -4.56
CA LEU A 429 -4.09 5.46 -5.52
C LEU A 429 -3.73 4.04 -5.98
N ASP A 430 -2.45 3.77 -6.26
CA ASP A 430 -1.97 2.45 -6.66
C ASP A 430 -2.14 1.42 -5.54
N ALA A 431 -1.82 1.78 -4.29
CA ALA A 431 -1.99 0.93 -3.11
C ALA A 431 -3.47 0.60 -2.84
N LEU A 432 -4.37 1.55 -3.12
CA LEU A 432 -5.83 1.39 -3.01
C LEU A 432 -6.47 0.85 -4.30
N ARG A 433 -5.68 0.60 -5.35
CA ARG A 433 -6.14 0.15 -6.67
C ARG A 433 -7.18 1.07 -7.31
N ILE A 434 -7.10 2.37 -7.03
CA ILE A 434 -7.92 3.41 -7.66
C ILE A 434 -7.23 3.82 -8.96
N THR A 435 -7.81 3.42 -10.08
CA THR A 435 -7.20 3.61 -11.40
C THR A 435 -7.34 5.05 -11.89
N LYS A 436 -8.45 5.71 -11.58
CA LYS A 436 -8.70 7.10 -11.95
C LYS A 436 -9.58 7.78 -10.91
N LEU A 437 -9.23 9.01 -10.55
CA LEU A 437 -10.05 9.86 -9.68
C LEU A 437 -11.13 10.55 -10.50
N HIS A 438 -12.33 10.58 -9.93
CA HIS A 438 -13.44 11.40 -10.43
C HIS A 438 -13.14 12.89 -10.25
N ALA A 439 -12.63 13.27 -9.08
CA ALA A 439 -12.14 14.62 -8.86
C ALA A 439 -10.98 14.64 -7.85
N LEU A 440 -10.11 15.63 -7.97
CA LEU A 440 -9.11 15.98 -6.96
C LEU A 440 -9.35 17.42 -6.54
N ILE A 441 -9.58 17.63 -5.25
CA ILE A 441 -9.86 18.95 -4.65
C ILE A 441 -8.70 19.28 -3.72
N GLY A 442 -7.99 20.37 -4.02
CA GLY A 442 -6.83 20.78 -3.24
C GLY A 442 -6.86 22.27 -2.90
N VAL A 443 -6.27 22.64 -1.76
CA VAL A 443 -6.19 24.02 -1.31
C VAL A 443 -4.75 24.41 -0.99
N SER A 444 -4.34 25.63 -1.35
CA SER A 444 -3.00 26.16 -1.05
C SER A 444 -1.89 25.27 -1.60
N MET A 445 -1.03 24.70 -0.75
CA MET A 445 -0.05 23.67 -1.15
C MET A 445 -0.73 22.50 -1.88
N GLY A 446 -1.86 22.02 -1.39
CA GLY A 446 -2.67 21.00 -2.04
C GLY A 446 -3.27 21.46 -3.37
N GLY A 447 -3.55 22.75 -3.54
CA GLY A 447 -4.00 23.33 -4.82
C GLY A 447 -2.89 23.29 -5.88
N ALA A 448 -1.66 23.67 -5.49
CA ALA A 448 -0.47 23.54 -6.34
C ALA A 448 -0.15 22.08 -6.65
N THR A 449 -0.24 21.16 -5.66
CA THR A 449 -0.09 19.72 -5.87
C THR A 449 -1.14 19.15 -6.81
N THR A 450 -2.39 19.62 -6.71
CA THR A 450 -3.49 19.19 -7.58
C THR A 450 -3.24 19.55 -9.03
N LEU A 451 -2.82 20.80 -9.30
CA LEU A 451 -2.40 21.21 -10.64
C LEU A 451 -1.20 20.39 -11.11
N ASN A 452 -0.20 20.18 -10.26
CA ASN A 452 0.98 19.39 -10.63
C ASN A 452 0.66 17.91 -10.90
N PHE A 453 -0.31 17.34 -10.20
CA PHE A 453 -0.82 16.00 -10.47
C PHE A 453 -1.52 15.94 -11.83
N ALA A 454 -2.34 16.93 -12.18
CA ALA A 454 -2.98 17.01 -13.49
C ALA A 454 -1.99 17.18 -14.64
N ILE A 455 -0.83 17.81 -14.39
CA ILE A 455 0.27 17.94 -15.35
C ILE A 455 0.98 16.59 -15.57
N ASN A 456 1.34 15.90 -14.47
CA ASN A 456 2.21 14.72 -14.53
C ASN A 456 1.46 13.40 -14.72
N TYR A 457 0.18 13.33 -14.32
CA TYR A 457 -0.66 12.12 -14.35
C TYR A 457 -2.07 12.40 -14.91
N PRO A 458 -2.21 13.05 -16.08
CA PRO A 458 -3.52 13.43 -16.63
C PRO A 458 -4.46 12.24 -16.86
N GLU A 459 -3.92 11.04 -17.10
CA GLU A 459 -4.70 9.81 -17.26
C GLU A 459 -5.36 9.33 -15.97
N ARG A 460 -4.84 9.76 -14.81
CA ARG A 460 -5.30 9.36 -13.48
C ARG A 460 -6.37 10.28 -12.90
N LEU A 461 -6.78 11.33 -13.62
CA LEU A 461 -7.68 12.36 -13.10
C LEU A 461 -8.72 12.78 -14.14
N GLU A 462 -10.00 12.77 -13.78
CA GLU A 462 -11.08 13.24 -14.67
C GLU A 462 -11.23 14.75 -14.66
N LYS A 463 -11.12 15.39 -13.50
CA LYS A 463 -11.28 16.84 -13.31
C LYS A 463 -10.67 17.27 -11.97
N PHE A 464 -10.36 18.55 -11.81
CA PHE A 464 -9.80 19.04 -10.55
C PHE A 464 -10.28 20.41 -10.13
N ILE A 465 -10.25 20.65 -8.83
CA ILE A 465 -10.58 21.92 -8.20
C ILE A 465 -9.35 22.36 -7.39
N ALA A 466 -8.78 23.51 -7.75
CA ALA A 466 -7.62 24.07 -7.07
C ALA A 466 -8.00 25.40 -6.39
N CYS A 467 -7.87 25.42 -5.07
CA CYS A 467 -8.34 26.49 -4.20
C CYS A 467 -7.18 27.31 -3.63
N ASP A 468 -7.33 28.63 -3.54
CA ASP A 468 -6.52 29.54 -2.71
C ASP A 468 -4.99 29.29 -2.81
N PHE A 469 -4.50 29.20 -4.05
CA PHE A 469 -3.10 28.84 -4.34
C PHE A 469 -2.47 29.76 -5.38
N ASN A 470 -1.15 29.62 -5.53
CA ASN A 470 -0.39 30.30 -6.57
C ASN A 470 0.30 29.27 -7.48
N THR A 471 0.56 29.64 -8.73
CA THR A 471 1.24 28.76 -9.71
C THR A 471 2.76 28.86 -9.66
N THR A 472 3.27 29.84 -8.92
CA THR A 472 4.69 30.15 -8.77
C THR A 472 5.02 30.50 -7.33
N SER A 473 6.21 30.13 -6.88
CA SER A 473 6.83 30.68 -5.67
C SER A 473 7.83 31.78 -6.04
N SER A 474 7.74 32.92 -5.36
CA SER A 474 8.75 33.99 -5.48
C SER A 474 9.86 33.81 -4.44
N PRO A 475 11.06 34.37 -4.66
CA PRO A 475 12.13 34.35 -3.64
C PRO A 475 11.68 34.95 -2.29
N ALA A 476 10.80 35.96 -2.32
CA ALA A 476 10.20 36.54 -1.11
C ALA A 476 9.28 35.55 -0.38
N ASN A 477 8.51 34.73 -1.11
CA ASN A 477 7.70 33.67 -0.53
C ASN A 477 8.58 32.56 0.07
N THR A 478 9.63 32.14 -0.65
CA THR A 478 10.65 31.20 -0.14
C THR A 478 11.25 31.70 1.17
N GLN A 479 11.63 32.98 1.24
CA GLN A 479 12.18 33.61 2.44
C GLN A 479 11.16 33.67 3.59
N ALA A 480 9.90 34.03 3.30
CA ALA A 480 8.83 34.02 4.29
C ALA A 480 8.59 32.62 4.90
N TRP A 481 8.71 31.55 4.11
CA TRP A 481 8.64 30.19 4.65
C TRP A 481 9.82 29.86 5.56
N LYS A 482 11.05 30.28 5.20
CA LYS A 482 12.24 30.12 6.06
C LYS A 482 12.09 30.85 7.40
N GLU A 483 11.51 32.04 7.39
CA GLU A 483 11.23 32.80 8.62
C GLU A 483 10.17 32.10 9.48
N ARG A 484 9.10 31.58 8.87
CA ARG A 484 8.07 30.80 9.60
C ARG A 484 8.65 29.52 10.19
N THR A 485 9.54 28.84 9.48
CA THR A 485 10.23 27.66 10.03
C THR A 485 11.10 28.04 11.22
N ALA A 486 11.80 29.17 11.17
CA ALA A 486 12.59 29.64 12.31
C ALA A 486 11.71 29.93 13.54
N ILE A 487 10.54 30.56 13.35
CA ILE A 487 9.56 30.77 14.44
C ILE A 487 9.10 29.42 15.01
N ALA A 488 8.80 28.44 14.18
CA ALA A 488 8.37 27.12 14.66
C ALA A 488 9.45 26.41 15.50
N GLU A 489 10.73 26.65 15.21
CA GLU A 489 11.88 26.09 15.93
C GLU A 489 12.19 26.78 17.26
N GLU A 490 11.67 28.00 17.48
CA GLU A 490 11.85 28.73 18.74
C GLU A 490 11.43 27.87 19.95
N ASP A 491 12.06 28.14 21.10
CA ASP A 491 11.78 27.50 22.38
C ASP A 491 11.81 25.96 22.34
N GLY A 492 12.71 25.40 21.52
CA GLY A 492 12.88 23.96 21.36
C GLY A 492 11.72 23.30 20.60
N GLY A 493 11.14 24.00 19.63
CA GLY A 493 10.01 23.52 18.82
C GLY A 493 8.64 23.89 19.38
N LYS A 494 8.56 24.59 20.52
CA LYS A 494 7.30 25.09 21.09
C LYS A 494 6.76 26.30 20.33
N GLY A 495 7.61 26.96 19.55
CA GLY A 495 7.23 28.09 18.71
C GLY A 495 6.18 27.76 17.63
N ILE A 496 5.93 26.49 17.32
CA ILE A 496 4.85 26.09 16.41
C ILE A 496 3.46 26.54 16.87
N ALA A 497 3.22 26.57 18.19
CA ALA A 497 1.95 27.05 18.74
C ALA A 497 1.79 28.57 18.54
N LYS A 498 2.87 29.34 18.76
CA LYS A 498 2.92 30.77 18.46
C LYS A 498 2.74 31.04 16.95
N LEU A 499 3.35 30.23 16.10
CA LEU A 499 3.13 30.32 14.65
C LEU A 499 1.66 30.05 14.29
N ALA A 500 0.99 29.12 14.97
CA ALA A 500 -0.44 28.85 14.77
C ALA A 500 -1.29 30.09 15.06
N GLU A 501 -1.09 30.73 16.22
CA GLU A 501 -1.78 31.96 16.63
C GLU A 501 -1.55 33.13 15.66
N GLN A 502 -0.42 33.16 14.97
CA GLN A 502 -0.13 34.16 13.93
C GLN A 502 -0.71 33.79 12.55
N THR A 503 -0.81 32.49 12.26
CA THR A 503 -1.19 31.98 10.95
C THR A 503 -2.70 32.03 10.73
N VAL A 504 -3.49 31.58 11.70
CA VAL A 504 -4.96 31.47 11.55
C VAL A 504 -5.63 32.84 11.33
N PRO A 505 -5.29 33.92 12.05
CA PRO A 505 -5.86 35.25 11.79
C PRO A 505 -5.54 35.80 10.40
N ARG A 506 -4.45 35.36 9.77
CA ARG A 506 -4.11 35.72 8.39
C ARG A 506 -4.89 34.88 7.37
N TRP A 507 -5.21 33.63 7.71
CA TRP A 507 -5.97 32.73 6.86
C TRP A 507 -7.45 33.10 6.81
N PHE A 508 -8.05 33.49 7.92
CA PHE A 508 -9.50 33.64 7.99
C PHE A 508 -10.01 35.04 7.65
N HIS A 509 -11.23 35.09 7.12
CA HIS A 509 -11.99 36.33 7.00
C HIS A 509 -12.22 36.93 8.41
N PRO A 510 -12.21 38.28 8.58
CA PRO A 510 -12.44 38.90 9.89
C PRO A 510 -13.72 38.44 10.58
N GLY A 511 -14.81 38.22 9.83
CA GLY A 511 -16.06 37.69 10.39
C GLY A 511 -15.97 36.24 10.88
N THR A 512 -15.06 35.43 10.33
CA THR A 512 -14.79 34.07 10.83
C THR A 512 -14.03 34.11 12.15
N MET A 513 -13.21 35.13 12.38
CA MET A 513 -12.47 35.29 13.64
C MET A 513 -13.39 35.50 14.86
N GLU A 514 -14.65 35.85 14.64
CA GLU A 514 -15.68 35.94 15.68
C GLU A 514 -16.28 34.56 16.06
N LYS A 515 -15.94 33.49 15.34
CA LYS A 515 -16.40 32.12 15.57
C LYS A 515 -15.30 31.31 16.27
N PRO A 516 -15.27 31.26 17.62
CA PRO A 516 -14.14 30.67 18.35
C PRO A 516 -13.95 29.17 18.09
N GLU A 517 -15.01 28.42 17.77
CA GLU A 517 -14.93 26.98 17.52
C GLU A 517 -14.01 26.64 16.34
N ILE A 518 -14.29 27.19 15.15
CA ILE A 518 -13.48 26.96 13.95
C ILE A 518 -12.06 27.55 14.09
N VAL A 519 -11.93 28.72 14.71
CA VAL A 519 -10.63 29.36 14.97
C VAL A 519 -9.76 28.45 15.84
N ASN A 520 -10.31 27.96 16.96
CA ASN A 520 -9.57 27.09 17.88
C ASN A 520 -9.26 25.73 17.24
N TRP A 521 -10.19 25.18 16.45
CA TRP A 521 -9.99 23.92 15.76
C TRP A 521 -8.83 23.97 14.77
N ILE A 522 -8.81 24.96 13.86
CA ILE A 522 -7.71 25.10 12.90
C ILE A 522 -6.40 25.51 13.60
N THR A 523 -6.46 26.37 14.62
CA THR A 523 -5.27 26.73 15.41
C THR A 523 -4.65 25.49 16.06
N GLY A 524 -5.48 24.61 16.63
CA GLY A 524 -5.03 23.34 17.20
C GLY A 524 -4.42 22.39 16.16
N GLN A 525 -4.97 22.33 14.95
CA GLN A 525 -4.37 21.53 13.87
C GLN A 525 -2.97 22.04 13.49
N VAL A 526 -2.79 23.35 13.38
CA VAL A 526 -1.49 23.95 13.05
C VAL A 526 -0.50 23.75 14.21
N ALA A 527 -0.94 23.94 15.46
CA ALA A 527 -0.10 23.82 16.65
C ALA A 527 0.40 22.38 16.92
N THR A 528 -0.29 21.36 16.38
CA THR A 528 0.08 19.95 16.53
C THR A 528 0.94 19.42 15.37
N ASN A 529 1.47 20.30 14.53
CA ASN A 529 2.37 19.88 13.45
C ASN A 529 3.75 19.47 13.97
N SER A 530 4.36 18.47 13.33
CA SER A 530 5.77 18.19 13.55
C SER A 530 6.60 19.38 13.08
N VAL A 531 7.48 19.93 13.91
CA VAL A 531 8.35 21.05 13.50
C VAL A 531 9.30 20.61 12.39
N GLU A 532 9.90 19.44 12.53
CA GLU A 532 10.76 18.83 11.50
C GLU A 532 9.95 18.59 10.20
N GLY A 533 8.75 18.05 10.35
CA GLY A 533 7.85 17.79 9.23
C GLY A 533 7.39 19.07 8.52
N PHE A 534 7.05 20.12 9.26
CA PHE A 534 6.69 21.42 8.71
C PHE A 534 7.85 22.04 7.92
N LYS A 535 9.07 22.01 8.47
CA LYS A 535 10.29 22.46 7.76
C LYS A 535 10.48 21.70 6.45
N TYR A 536 10.31 20.39 6.53
CA TYR A 536 10.41 19.51 5.38
C TYR A 536 9.37 19.85 4.31
N SER A 537 8.09 19.96 4.65
CA SER A 537 7.03 20.28 3.69
C SER A 537 7.19 21.69 3.08
N CYS A 538 7.74 22.66 3.83
CA CYS A 538 8.04 24.00 3.29
C CYS A 538 8.96 23.95 2.07
N THR A 539 9.84 22.96 1.96
CA THR A 539 10.74 22.83 0.81
C THR A 539 10.00 22.62 -0.51
N ALA A 540 8.80 22.01 -0.48
CA ALA A 540 7.95 21.86 -1.66
C ALA A 540 7.39 23.20 -2.19
N LEU A 541 7.39 24.23 -1.35
CA LEU A 541 6.94 25.59 -1.69
C LEU A 541 8.09 26.53 -2.04
N TRP A 542 9.32 26.04 -2.17
CA TRP A 542 10.46 26.84 -2.58
C TRP A 542 10.61 26.84 -4.10
N ASP A 543 10.69 28.04 -4.68
CA ASP A 543 11.14 28.31 -6.05
C ASP A 543 10.47 27.46 -7.16
N TYR A 544 9.24 26.97 -6.95
CA TYR A 544 8.49 26.24 -7.98
C TYR A 544 7.89 27.20 -9.02
N ASP A 545 7.81 26.74 -10.28
CA ASP A 545 7.11 27.42 -11.36
C ASP A 545 6.35 26.40 -12.22
N LEU A 546 5.01 26.42 -12.11
CA LEU A 546 4.13 25.56 -12.89
C LEU A 546 3.69 26.22 -14.21
N LYS A 547 3.85 27.55 -14.38
CA LYS A 547 3.30 28.30 -15.52
C LYS A 547 3.73 27.74 -16.88
N PRO A 548 5.00 27.36 -17.11
CA PRO A 548 5.42 26.82 -18.40
C PRO A 548 4.68 25.54 -18.83
N LYS A 549 4.16 24.78 -17.86
CA LYS A 549 3.48 23.50 -18.11
C LYS A 549 1.96 23.61 -18.19
N MET A 550 1.37 24.72 -17.70
CA MET A 550 -0.09 24.88 -17.58
C MET A 550 -0.84 24.82 -18.92
N GLY A 551 -0.26 25.33 -20.00
CA GLY A 551 -0.91 25.32 -21.32
C GLY A 551 -1.13 23.92 -21.90
N GLY A 552 -0.40 22.91 -21.40
CA GLY A 552 -0.55 21.51 -21.81
C GLY A 552 -1.55 20.70 -20.98
N VAL A 553 -2.16 21.30 -19.95
CA VAL A 553 -3.10 20.59 -19.07
C VAL A 553 -4.39 20.29 -19.83
N ALA A 554 -4.65 18.99 -20.05
CA ALA A 554 -5.87 18.51 -20.71
C ALA A 554 -7.02 18.23 -19.74
N VAL A 555 -6.74 18.10 -18.44
CA VAL A 555 -7.73 17.78 -17.41
C VAL A 555 -8.58 19.03 -17.12
N PRO A 556 -9.92 18.96 -17.20
CA PRO A 556 -10.82 20.05 -16.81
C PRO A 556 -10.53 20.59 -15.41
N ALA A 557 -10.50 21.91 -15.30
CA ALA A 557 -10.10 22.63 -14.09
C ALA A 557 -11.16 23.64 -13.65
N LEU A 558 -11.43 23.70 -12.35
CA LEU A 558 -12.12 24.79 -11.69
C LEU A 558 -11.17 25.45 -10.68
N LEU A 559 -11.09 26.78 -10.71
CA LEU A 559 -10.38 27.55 -9.70
C LEU A 559 -11.38 28.14 -8.71
N VAL A 560 -11.04 28.07 -7.43
CA VAL A 560 -11.88 28.62 -6.35
C VAL A 560 -11.02 29.46 -5.41
N VAL A 561 -11.55 30.56 -4.91
CA VAL A 561 -10.80 31.46 -4.01
C VAL A 561 -11.75 32.12 -3.02
N GLY A 562 -11.34 32.26 -1.76
CA GLY A 562 -12.04 33.13 -0.82
C GLY A 562 -11.81 34.61 -1.17
N ASP A 563 -12.86 35.42 -1.13
CA ASP A 563 -12.78 36.85 -1.51
C ASP A 563 -11.74 37.66 -0.71
N SER A 564 -11.41 37.18 0.49
CA SER A 564 -10.58 37.87 1.47
C SER A 564 -9.20 37.25 1.63
N ASP A 565 -8.87 36.17 0.89
CA ASP A 565 -7.55 35.54 0.99
C ASP A 565 -6.44 36.52 0.56
N ALA A 566 -5.43 36.63 1.42
CA ALA A 566 -4.37 37.62 1.35
C ALA A 566 -4.89 39.04 1.10
N LYS A 567 -6.02 39.42 1.73
CA LYS A 567 -6.70 40.71 1.55
C LYS A 567 -7.12 40.95 0.09
N GLY A 568 -7.61 39.90 -0.57
CA GLY A 568 -8.05 39.89 -1.97
C GLY A 568 -6.91 39.83 -3.00
N ALA A 569 -5.65 39.69 -2.56
CA ALA A 569 -4.51 39.55 -3.48
C ALA A 569 -4.54 38.21 -4.22
N LEU A 570 -5.00 37.13 -3.57
CA LEU A 570 -5.09 35.82 -4.24
C LEU A 570 -6.15 35.81 -5.34
N VAL A 571 -7.29 36.49 -5.15
CA VAL A 571 -8.31 36.66 -6.19
C VAL A 571 -7.69 37.20 -7.48
N LYS A 572 -6.90 38.28 -7.37
CA LYS A 572 -6.21 38.90 -8.52
C LYS A 572 -5.17 37.97 -9.14
N ALA A 573 -4.43 37.22 -8.32
CA ALA A 573 -3.41 36.30 -8.81
C ALA A 573 -4.05 35.15 -9.61
N MET A 574 -5.08 34.50 -9.05
CA MET A 574 -5.78 33.39 -9.68
C MET A 574 -6.51 33.83 -10.95
N ASP A 575 -7.14 35.01 -10.95
CA ASP A 575 -7.74 35.59 -12.16
C ASP A 575 -6.69 35.83 -13.25
N GLY A 576 -5.49 36.28 -12.87
CA GLY A 576 -4.38 36.55 -13.79
C GLY A 576 -3.77 35.30 -14.44
N PHE A 577 -3.83 34.13 -13.80
CA PHE A 577 -3.28 32.89 -14.37
C PHE A 577 -4.32 31.90 -14.89
N LYS A 578 -5.62 32.08 -14.61
CA LYS A 578 -6.67 31.13 -15.04
C LYS A 578 -6.68 30.87 -16.55
N GLY A 579 -6.33 31.89 -17.35
CA GLY A 579 -6.25 31.78 -18.81
C GLY A 579 -5.06 30.98 -19.32
N LEU A 580 -4.11 30.61 -18.45
CA LEU A 580 -2.96 29.77 -18.81
C LEU A 580 -3.26 28.27 -18.72
N LEU A 581 -4.39 27.87 -18.12
CA LEU A 581 -4.74 26.46 -17.88
C LEU A 581 -5.38 25.82 -19.12
N GLY A 582 -4.65 24.90 -19.75
CA GLY A 582 -5.10 24.23 -20.96
C GLY A 582 -5.40 25.20 -22.10
N SER A 583 -6.11 24.72 -23.12
CA SER A 583 -6.45 25.54 -24.31
C SER A 583 -7.60 26.53 -24.06
N ASN A 584 -8.45 26.29 -23.07
CA ASN A 584 -9.67 27.06 -22.83
C ASN A 584 -9.61 27.93 -21.57
N GLY A 585 -8.50 27.87 -20.82
CA GLY A 585 -8.46 28.42 -19.48
C GLY A 585 -9.32 27.62 -18.49
N ALA A 586 -9.39 28.12 -17.26
CA ALA A 586 -10.27 27.63 -16.21
C ALA A 586 -11.26 28.71 -15.76
N GLU A 587 -12.43 28.30 -15.31
CA GLU A 587 -13.33 29.19 -14.59
C GLU A 587 -12.76 29.52 -13.20
N LEU A 588 -12.98 30.75 -12.72
CA LEU A 588 -12.67 31.17 -11.36
C LEU A 588 -13.97 31.50 -10.62
N LYS A 589 -14.23 30.80 -9.52
CA LYS A 589 -15.33 31.07 -8.59
C LYS A 589 -14.79 31.73 -7.32
N ILE A 590 -15.54 32.70 -6.80
CA ILE A 590 -15.18 33.43 -5.58
C ILE A 590 -16.18 33.07 -4.49
N VAL A 591 -15.69 32.61 -3.34
CA VAL A 591 -16.50 32.33 -2.15
C VAL A 591 -16.55 33.60 -1.30
N PRO A 592 -17.74 34.18 -1.06
CA PRO A 592 -17.86 35.43 -0.32
C PRO A 592 -17.60 35.24 1.17
N ASN A 593 -17.09 36.29 1.83
CA ASN A 593 -16.81 36.32 3.28
C ASN A 593 -15.91 35.17 3.77
N ALA A 594 -14.98 34.74 2.92
CA ALA A 594 -14.06 33.64 3.21
C ALA A 594 -12.62 34.05 2.88
N GLY A 595 -11.68 33.60 3.69
CA GLY A 595 -10.26 33.74 3.45
C GLY A 595 -9.68 32.49 2.77
N HIS A 596 -8.50 32.08 3.23
CA HIS A 596 -7.65 31.04 2.65
C HIS A 596 -8.23 29.62 2.69
N LEU A 597 -9.18 29.35 3.59
CA LEU A 597 -9.76 28.02 3.79
C LEU A 597 -11.30 28.06 3.62
N PRO A 598 -11.83 28.40 2.43
CA PRO A 598 -13.26 28.60 2.24
C PRO A 598 -14.09 27.36 2.58
N MET A 599 -13.56 26.16 2.33
CA MET A 599 -14.19 24.89 2.69
C MET A 599 -14.35 24.66 4.20
N CYS A 600 -13.56 25.36 5.02
CA CYS A 600 -13.70 25.33 6.47
C CYS A 600 -14.59 26.47 6.96
N GLU A 601 -14.38 27.69 6.44
CA GLU A 601 -15.03 28.91 6.92
C GLU A 601 -16.53 28.98 6.60
N ASP A 602 -16.89 28.58 5.38
CA ASP A 602 -18.27 28.47 4.91
C ASP A 602 -18.38 27.27 3.94
N PRO A 603 -18.50 26.04 4.47
CA PRO A 603 -18.56 24.84 3.67
C PRO A 603 -19.78 24.82 2.72
N GLN A 604 -20.87 25.48 3.07
CA GLN A 604 -22.05 25.57 2.20
C GLN A 604 -21.80 26.53 1.03
N ALA A 605 -21.25 27.72 1.28
CA ALA A 605 -20.90 28.64 0.18
C ALA A 605 -19.83 28.03 -0.74
N PHE A 606 -18.87 27.29 -0.17
CA PHE A 606 -17.92 26.52 -0.97
C PHE A 606 -18.61 25.44 -1.80
N TRP A 607 -19.56 24.68 -1.24
CA TRP A 607 -20.39 23.73 -2.00
C TRP A 607 -21.12 24.41 -3.16
N GLU A 608 -21.79 25.53 -2.94
CA GLU A 608 -22.47 26.27 -4.03
C GLU A 608 -21.52 26.67 -5.16
N ALA A 609 -20.26 26.99 -4.83
CA ALA A 609 -19.26 27.33 -5.84
C ALA A 609 -18.81 26.13 -6.69
N VAL A 610 -18.87 24.90 -6.15
CA VAL A 610 -18.29 23.71 -6.79
C VAL A 610 -19.29 22.65 -7.22
N ARG A 611 -20.55 22.71 -6.76
CA ARG A 611 -21.55 21.63 -6.91
C ARG A 611 -21.82 21.19 -8.34
N ASP A 612 -21.74 22.11 -9.30
CA ASP A 612 -21.99 21.83 -10.71
C ASP A 612 -20.77 21.19 -11.39
N PHE A 613 -19.61 21.23 -10.72
CA PHE A 613 -18.34 20.72 -11.22
C PHE A 613 -17.91 19.41 -10.54
N VAL A 614 -18.18 19.24 -9.24
CA VAL A 614 -17.86 18.02 -8.48
C VAL A 614 -18.64 16.83 -8.98
#